data_AF-A0A449I0H9-F1
#
_entry.id   AF-A0A449I0H9-F1
#
_cell.length_a   1.000
_cell.length_b   1.000
_cell.length_c   1.000
_cell.angle_alpha   90.00
_cell.angle_beta   90.00
_cell.angle_gamma   90.00
#
_symmetry.space_group_name_H-M   'P 1'
#
loop_
_entity.id
_entity.type
_entity.pdbx_description
1 polymer ?
#
loop_
_entity_poly.entity_id
_entity_poly.type
_entity_poly.pdbx_seq_one_letter_code
_entity_poly.pdbx_strand_id
1 'polypeptide(L)'
;MGKLWLDNEIVDRLAMLQQTEAGHPGVNQVAIEKDWWVTITLKALFQTDCRDFLIFKGGTSLSKGFNIIERFSEDIDLAISHSFFGIEKTSKSQREKLRKAFIYLT
;
A
#
# COMPACT_ATOMS: atom_id res chain seq x y z
N MET A 1 9.19 -16.25 -17.22
CA MET A 1 8.52 -15.26 -16.36
C MET A 1 7.53 -16.04 -15.51
N GLY A 2 7.60 -15.96 -14.18
CA GLY A 2 6.65 -16.69 -13.33
C GLY A 2 5.22 -16.24 -13.59
N LYS A 3 4.26 -17.16 -13.53
CA LYS A 3 2.83 -16.86 -13.62
C LYS A 3 2.46 -15.89 -12.49
N LEU A 4 1.79 -14.78 -12.80
CA LEU A 4 1.40 -13.83 -11.76
C LEU A 4 0.39 -14.52 -10.84
N TRP A 5 0.40 -14.16 -9.55
CA TRP A 5 -0.58 -14.64 -8.57
C TRP A 5 -2.03 -14.58 -9.10
N LEU A 6 -2.36 -13.49 -9.80
CA LEU A 6 -3.68 -13.22 -10.38
C LEU A 6 -4.02 -14.13 -11.57
N ASP A 7 -3.03 -14.72 -12.22
CA ASP A 7 -3.25 -15.61 -13.36
C ASP A 7 -3.45 -17.06 -12.90
N ASN A 8 -3.14 -17.38 -11.64
CA ASN A 8 -3.26 -18.72 -11.07
C ASN A 8 -4.72 -19.11 -10.85
N GLU A 9 -5.01 -20.40 -11.03
CA GLU A 9 -6.30 -20.99 -10.65
C GLU A 9 -6.47 -20.89 -9.13
N ILE A 10 -7.72 -20.92 -8.66
CA ILE A 10 -8.01 -20.83 -7.21
C ILE A 10 -7.28 -21.95 -6.45
N VAL A 11 -7.23 -23.16 -7.02
CA VAL A 11 -6.54 -24.31 -6.41
C VAL A 11 -5.04 -24.07 -6.27
N ASP A 12 -4.40 -23.48 -7.28
CA ASP A 12 -2.98 -23.15 -7.25
C ASP A 12 -2.69 -22.08 -6.17
N ARG A 13 -3.54 -21.05 -6.08
CA ARG A 13 -3.41 -20.01 -5.05
C ARG A 13 -3.52 -20.60 -3.64
N LEU A 14 -4.49 -21.48 -3.40
CA LEU A 14 -4.66 -22.16 -2.12
C LEU A 14 -3.42 -23.00 -1.77
N ALA A 15 -2.88 -23.76 -2.73
CA ALA A 15 -1.67 -24.55 -2.52
C ALA A 15 -0.46 -23.66 -2.16
N MET A 16 -0.32 -22.51 -2.81
CA MET A 16 0.73 -21.52 -2.50
C MET A 16 0.58 -20.94 -1.08
N LEU A 17 -0.64 -20.61 -0.63
CA LEU A 17 -0.88 -20.13 0.73
C LEU A 17 -0.58 -21.20 1.77
N GLN A 18 -1.01 -22.44 1.53
CA GLN A 18 -0.73 -23.58 2.41
C GLN A 18 0.78 -23.85 2.54
N GLN A 19 1.51 -23.80 1.42
CA GLN A 19 2.97 -23.95 1.44
C GLN A 19 3.65 -22.83 2.23
N THR A 20 3.16 -21.59 2.09
CA THR A 20 3.70 -20.43 2.81
C THR A 20 3.40 -20.53 4.31
N GLU A 21 2.18 -20.87 4.70
CA GLU A 21 1.79 -21.09 6.09
C GLU A 21 2.64 -22.19 6.76
N ALA A 22 2.94 -23.28 6.05
CA ALA A 22 3.81 -24.35 6.55
C ALA A 22 5.24 -23.86 6.85
N GLY A 23 5.74 -22.86 6.12
CA GLY A 23 7.05 -22.23 6.34
C GLY A 23 7.04 -21.13 7.41
N HIS A 24 5.87 -20.64 7.81
CA HIS A 24 5.69 -19.54 8.75
C HIS A 24 4.66 -19.89 9.84
N PRO A 25 5.01 -20.79 10.79
CA PRO A 25 4.09 -21.18 11.87
C PRO A 25 3.59 -19.97 12.66
N GLY A 26 2.28 -19.89 12.87
CA GLY A 26 1.62 -18.77 13.56
C GLY A 26 1.11 -17.67 12.61
N VAL A 27 1.41 -17.75 11.31
CA VAL A 27 0.82 -16.88 10.29
C VAL A 27 -0.18 -17.68 9.46
N ASN A 28 -1.47 -17.34 9.57
CA ASN A 28 -2.51 -18.04 8.80
C ASN A 28 -2.57 -17.57 7.33
N GLN A 29 -3.18 -18.40 6.48
CA GLN A 29 -3.34 -18.12 5.03
C GLN A 29 -4.01 -16.77 4.74
N VAL A 30 -4.98 -16.37 5.56
CA VAL A 30 -5.68 -15.07 5.39
C VAL A 30 -4.72 -13.90 5.60
N ALA A 31 -3.85 -13.97 6.61
CA ALA A 31 -2.85 -12.94 6.86
C ALA A 31 -1.80 -12.88 5.73
N ILE A 32 -1.41 -14.03 5.18
CA ILE A 32 -0.49 -14.13 4.04
C ILE A 32 -1.11 -13.46 2.79
N GLU A 33 -2.35 -13.82 2.47
CA GLU A 33 -3.04 -13.25 1.31
C GLU A 33 -3.24 -11.73 1.46
N LYS A 34 -3.65 -11.27 2.64
CA LYS A 34 -3.78 -9.83 2.92
C LYS A 34 -2.46 -9.09 2.75
N ASP A 35 -1.36 -9.62 3.28
CA ASP A 35 -0.04 -9.01 3.16
C ASP A 35 0.42 -8.94 1.70
N TRP A 36 0.12 -9.98 0.91
CA TRP A 36 0.38 -10.00 -0.51
C TRP A 36 -0.38 -8.88 -1.24
N TRP A 37 -1.68 -8.72 -0.97
CA TRP A 37 -2.51 -7.66 -1.55
C TRP A 37 -2.02 -6.25 -1.20
N VAL A 38 -1.62 -6.03 0.05
CA VAL A 38 -1.05 -4.75 0.49
C VAL A 38 0.24 -4.45 -0.28
N THR A 39 1.11 -5.45 -0.40
CA THR A 39 2.41 -5.32 -1.06
C THR A 39 2.26 -5.05 -2.56
N ILE A 40 1.38 -5.77 -3.26
CA ILE A 40 1.18 -5.55 -4.69
C ILE A 40 0.48 -4.22 -4.97
N THR A 41 -0.44 -3.80 -4.11
CA THR A 41 -1.12 -2.50 -4.23
C THR A 41 -0.12 -1.35 -4.08
N LEU A 42 0.76 -1.41 -3.06
CA LEU A 42 1.85 -0.44 -2.90
C LEU A 42 2.76 -0.42 -4.13
N LYS A 43 3.16 -1.60 -4.65
CA LYS A 43 3.96 -1.69 -5.86
C LYS A 43 3.27 -1.02 -7.05
N ALA A 44 2.00 -1.30 -7.28
CA ALA A 44 1.22 -0.72 -8.38
C ALA A 44 1.12 0.81 -8.26
N LEU A 45 0.84 1.34 -7.07
CA LEU A 45 0.76 2.78 -6.81
C LEU A 45 2.07 3.50 -7.15
N PHE A 46 3.22 2.95 -6.74
CA PHE A 46 4.53 3.53 -7.02
C PHE A 46 5.04 3.25 -8.45
N GLN A 47 4.25 2.58 -9.30
CA GLN A 47 4.47 2.45 -10.74
C GLN A 47 3.66 3.45 -11.56
N THR A 48 2.78 4.25 -10.94
CA THR A 48 2.00 5.28 -11.62
C THR A 48 2.79 6.58 -11.84
N ASP A 49 2.27 7.45 -12.71
CA ASP A 49 2.86 8.77 -12.98
C ASP A 49 2.80 9.73 -11.78
N CYS A 50 1.93 9.47 -10.80
CA CYS A 50 1.81 10.31 -9.60
C CYS A 50 2.75 9.86 -8.45
N ARG A 51 3.57 8.82 -8.65
CA ARG A 51 4.42 8.23 -7.59
C ARG A 51 5.29 9.24 -6.84
N ASP A 52 5.83 10.25 -7.53
CA ASP A 52 6.74 11.24 -6.95
C ASP A 52 6.01 12.19 -5.98
N PHE A 53 4.68 12.18 -6.04
CA PHE A 53 3.80 12.93 -5.15
C PHE A 53 3.18 12.07 -4.06
N LEU A 54 3.29 10.74 -4.13
CA LEU A 54 2.77 9.84 -3.12
C LEU A 54 3.78 9.67 -1.98
N ILE A 55 3.29 9.82 -0.75
CA ILE A 55 4.07 9.61 0.47
C ILE A 55 3.43 8.45 1.22
N PHE A 56 4.16 7.34 1.36
CA PHE A 56 3.73 6.20 2.16
C PHE A 56 4.01 6.43 3.65
N LYS A 57 2.97 6.29 4.47
CA LYS A 57 3.00 6.64 5.89
C LYS A 57 2.34 5.57 6.77
N GLY A 58 2.17 5.90 8.04
CA GLY A 58 1.38 5.10 8.98
C GLY A 58 2.09 3.83 9.44
N GLY A 59 1.35 2.97 10.15
CA GLY A 59 1.91 1.76 10.76
C GLY A 59 2.48 0.78 9.73
N THR A 60 1.88 0.70 8.54
CA THR A 60 2.34 -0.18 7.45
C THR A 60 3.67 0.28 6.88
N SER A 61 3.95 1.59 6.84
CA SER A 61 5.27 2.09 6.41
C SER A 61 6.38 1.71 7.39
N LEU A 62 6.07 1.68 8.70
CA LEU A 62 7.03 1.30 9.73
C LEU A 62 7.40 -0.19 9.64
N SER A 63 6.44 -1.06 9.33
CA SER A 63 6.71 -2.50 9.15
C SER A 63 7.36 -2.79 7.79
N LYS A 64 6.79 -2.34 6.67
CA LYS A 64 7.26 -2.72 5.32
C LYS A 64 8.41 -1.87 4.77
N GLY A 65 8.48 -0.59 5.12
CA GLY A 65 9.49 0.34 4.58
C GLY A 65 10.74 0.45 5.46
N PHE A 66 10.55 0.42 6.78
CA PHE A 66 11.62 0.63 7.75
C PHE A 66 11.96 -0.59 8.61
N ASN A 67 11.14 -1.64 8.58
CA ASN A 67 11.32 -2.84 9.40
C ASN A 67 11.50 -2.55 10.91
N ILE A 68 10.76 -1.56 11.43
CA ILE A 68 10.84 -1.13 12.83
C ILE A 68 9.89 -1.92 13.73
N ILE A 69 8.78 -2.40 13.17
CA ILE A 69 7.77 -3.18 13.90
C ILE A 69 7.42 -4.45 13.13
N GLU A 70 7.21 -5.55 13.85
CA GLU A 70 6.81 -6.84 13.29
C GLU A 70 5.32 -7.09 13.57
N ARG A 71 4.45 -6.52 12.71
CA ARG A 71 3.01 -6.78 12.76
C ARG A 71 2.41 -6.83 11.36
N PHE A 72 1.36 -7.63 11.20
CA PHE A 72 0.49 -7.55 10.04
C PHE A 72 -0.23 -6.21 10.01
N SER A 73 -0.38 -5.68 8.80
CA SER A 73 -1.13 -4.45 8.57
C SER A 73 -1.95 -4.62 7.30
N GLU A 74 -3.24 -4.34 7.39
CA GLU A 74 -4.19 -4.42 6.28
C GLU A 74 -4.34 -3.07 5.57
N ASP A 75 -4.12 -1.97 6.30
CA ASP A 75 -4.33 -0.62 5.80
C ASP A 75 -3.13 -0.10 5.00
N ILE A 76 -3.39 0.76 4.01
CA ILE A 76 -2.39 1.54 3.29
C ILE A 76 -2.64 3.03 3.52
N ASP A 77 -1.82 3.65 4.34
CA ASP A 77 -1.87 5.09 4.58
C ASP A 77 -0.98 5.84 3.57
N LEU A 78 -1.61 6.63 2.70
CA LEU A 78 -0.92 7.50 1.75
C LEU A 78 -1.23 8.96 2.02
N ALA A 79 -0.29 9.84 1.71
CA ALA A 79 -0.57 11.25 1.49
C ALA A 79 -0.14 11.65 0.08
N ILE A 80 -0.80 12.66 -0.47
CA ILE A 80 -0.43 13.31 -1.71
C ILE A 80 0.27 14.63 -1.35
N SER A 81 1.47 14.84 -1.89
CA SER A 81 2.21 16.08 -1.76
C SER A 81 1.41 17.25 -2.34
N HIS A 82 1.38 18.38 -1.63
CA HIS A 82 0.71 19.59 -2.12
C HIS A 82 1.28 20.10 -3.44
N SER A 83 2.52 19.76 -3.75
CA SER A 83 3.17 20.07 -5.04
C SER A 83 2.47 19.42 -6.23
N PHE A 84 1.76 18.31 -6.04
CA PHE A 84 0.91 17.68 -7.07
C PHE A 84 -0.13 18.66 -7.62
N PHE A 85 -0.63 19.55 -6.76
CA PHE A 85 -1.62 20.57 -7.10
C PHE A 85 -0.96 21.90 -7.51
N GLY A 86 0.34 21.92 -7.80
CA GLY A 86 1.08 23.13 -8.17
C GLY A 86 1.29 24.11 -7.01
N ILE A 87 1.21 23.64 -5.75
CA ILE A 87 1.35 24.48 -4.55
C ILE A 87 2.72 24.22 -3.92
N GLU A 88 3.61 25.21 -3.93
CA GLU A 88 4.97 25.06 -3.37
C GLU A 88 5.06 25.36 -1.87
N LYS A 89 4.22 26.26 -1.35
CA LYS A 89 4.18 26.66 0.06
C LYS A 89 2.77 26.57 0.59
N THR A 90 2.62 26.29 1.88
CA THR A 90 1.30 26.11 2.52
C THR A 90 1.04 27.22 3.53
N SER A 91 0.64 28.40 3.05
CA SER A 91 0.03 29.41 3.92
C SER A 91 -1.31 28.90 4.50
N LYS A 92 -1.84 29.55 5.55
CA LYS A 92 -3.17 29.20 6.10
C LYS A 92 -4.26 29.21 5.02
N SER A 93 -4.25 30.19 4.10
CA SER A 93 -5.23 30.27 3.02
C SER A 93 -5.02 29.20 1.93
N GLN A 94 -3.78 28.80 1.65
CA GLN A 94 -3.48 27.71 0.70
C GLN A 94 -3.89 26.34 1.25
N ARG A 95 -3.73 26.10 2.56
CA ARG A 95 -4.25 24.88 3.20
C ARG A 95 -5.77 24.77 3.10
N GLU A 96 -6.47 25.90 3.21
CA GLU A 96 -7.93 25.92 3.05
C GLU A 96 -8.36 25.64 1.61
N LYS A 97 -7.64 26.19 0.63
CA LYS A 97 -7.84 25.87 -0.80
C LYS A 97 -7.59 24.38 -1.08
N LEU A 98 -6.52 23.80 -0.51
CA LEU A 98 -6.22 22.37 -0.62
C LEU A 98 -7.34 21.50 -0.06
N ARG A 99 -7.86 21.81 1.15
CA ARG A 99 -8.99 21.07 1.72
C ARG A 99 -10.22 21.10 0.82
N LYS A 100 -10.56 22.26 0.28
CA LYS A 100 -11.67 22.39 -0.66
C LYS A 100 -11.44 21.56 -1.93
N ALA A 101 -10.26 21.69 -2.55
CA ALA A 101 -9.91 20.91 -3.74
C ALA A 101 -9.97 19.40 -3.50
N PHE A 102 -9.53 18.94 -2.32
CA PHE A 102 -9.57 17.54 -1.94
C PHE A 102 -11.00 17.02 -1.74
N ILE A 103 -11.90 17.82 -1.16
CA ILE A 103 -13.33 17.48 -1.02
C ILE A 103 -13.99 17.25 -2.39
N TYR A 104 -13.55 17.90 -3.46
CA TYR A 104 -14.10 17.68 -4.80
C TYR A 104 -13.52 16.44 -5.52
N LEU A 105 -12.51 15.78 -4.93
CA LEU A 105 -11.84 14.60 -5.48
C LEU A 105 -12.24 13.29 -4.78
N THR A 106 -12.99 13.38 -3.69
CA THR A 106 -13.48 12.25 -2.87
C THR A 106 -14.99 12.24 -2.85
#